data_AF-A0A5C9DW87-F1
#
_entry.id   AF-A0A5C9DW87-F1
#
_cell.length_a   1.000
_cell.length_b   1.000
_cell.length_c   1.000
_cell.angle_alpha   90.00
_cell.angle_beta   90.00
_cell.angle_gamma   90.00
#
_symmetry.space_group_name_H-M   'P 1'
#
loop_
_entity.id
_entity.type
_entity.pdbx_description
1 polymer ?
#
loop_
_entity_poly.entity_id
_entity_poly.type
_entity_poly.pdbx_seq_one_letter_code
_entity_poly.pdbx_strand_id
1 'polypeptide(L)'
;MKWVDYEADWAYWINPVTFRMPRVKKAVPEGVVVLTKEREVVDTGQSYIATEYGFAEENGVKQITKPEATDILTEQMLDYMRERDAYPVNTEIVREYANGNVEIEYKPSDYDRFIIKLTPELIGGDVLQFLEDLADASDLEGMPDPWRIEPAKSGRAKCRTCKQTIPKGELRIGEPSYFDGKLTYKWHHLKCGRDFLQGYSFEKLAGYVDLTNEQKRELEEFVPR
;
A
#
# COMPACT_ATOMS: atom_id res chain seq x y z
N MET A 1 -1.00 5.02 -11.63
CA MET A 1 -2.13 4.35 -10.97
C MET A 1 -3.40 5.13 -11.25
N LYS A 2 -4.28 4.58 -12.10
CA LYS A 2 -5.61 5.16 -12.32
C LYS A 2 -6.46 4.95 -11.06
N TRP A 3 -7.45 5.81 -10.87
CA TRP A 3 -8.40 5.72 -9.76
C TRP A 3 -9.79 5.46 -10.31
N VAL A 4 -10.51 4.59 -9.62
CA VAL A 4 -11.83 4.11 -9.99
C VAL A 4 -12.79 4.58 -8.92
N ASP A 5 -13.89 5.21 -9.32
CA ASP A 5 -14.90 5.68 -8.39
C ASP A 5 -15.54 4.48 -7.67
N TYR A 6 -15.60 4.57 -6.34
CA TYR A 6 -16.18 3.56 -5.46
C TYR A 6 -16.53 4.20 -4.12
N GLU A 7 -17.80 4.10 -3.74
CA GLU A 7 -18.34 4.68 -2.52
C GLU A 7 -19.07 3.61 -1.73
N ALA A 8 -18.67 3.46 -0.47
CA ALA A 8 -19.26 2.55 0.49
C ALA A 8 -19.03 3.12 1.91
N ASP A 9 -20.03 2.99 2.78
CA ASP A 9 -20.00 3.59 4.12
C ASP A 9 -18.84 3.07 4.98
N TRP A 10 -18.57 1.77 4.86
CA TRP A 10 -17.53 1.07 5.59
C TRP A 10 -16.75 0.14 4.67
N ALA A 11 -15.81 0.71 3.91
CA ALA A 11 -14.91 -0.07 3.08
C ALA A 11 -13.46 0.35 3.23
N TYR A 12 -12.57 -0.57 2.89
CA TYR A 12 -11.12 -0.40 2.83
C TYR A 12 -10.60 -1.03 1.54
N TRP A 13 -9.35 -0.75 1.21
CA TRP A 13 -8.65 -1.48 0.16
C TRP A 13 -7.28 -1.91 0.68
N ILE A 14 -6.75 -3.02 0.19
CA ILE A 14 -5.39 -3.45 0.52
C ILE A 14 -4.43 -2.75 -0.44
N ASN A 15 -3.47 -2.01 0.12
CA ASN A 15 -2.45 -1.36 -0.69
C ASN A 15 -1.35 -2.36 -1.04
N PRO A 16 -1.18 -2.77 -2.31
CA PRO A 16 -0.17 -3.77 -2.68
C PRO A 16 1.26 -3.30 -2.37
N VAL A 17 1.49 -1.99 -2.27
CA VAL A 17 2.81 -1.42 -1.99
C VAL A 17 3.16 -1.43 -0.49
N THR A 18 2.16 -1.52 0.39
CA THR A 18 2.39 -1.42 1.84
C THR A 18 1.71 -2.51 2.67
N PHE A 19 0.84 -3.33 2.07
CA PHE A 19 -0.01 -4.31 2.74
C PHE A 19 -0.81 -3.77 3.93
N ARG A 20 -1.11 -2.47 3.91
CA ARG A 20 -1.99 -1.79 4.88
C ARG A 20 -3.37 -1.57 4.26
N MET A 21 -4.35 -1.26 5.09
CA MET A 21 -5.75 -1.03 4.68
C MET A 21 -6.20 0.44 4.79
N PRO A 22 -5.98 1.30 3.78
CA PRO A 22 -6.59 2.62 3.79
C PRO A 22 -8.12 2.54 3.66
N ARG A 23 -8.83 3.42 4.35
CA ARG A 23 -10.29 3.54 4.24
C ARG A 23 -10.68 4.10 2.87
N VAL A 24 -11.68 3.49 2.24
CA VAL A 24 -12.35 4.00 1.03
C VAL A 24 -13.04 5.32 1.35
N LYS A 25 -12.98 6.26 0.42
CA LYS A 25 -13.71 7.54 0.52
C LYS A 25 -14.70 7.69 -0.62
N LYS A 26 -14.17 7.88 -1.84
CA LYS A 26 -14.97 8.03 -3.07
C LYS A 26 -14.38 7.30 -4.27
N ALA A 27 -13.16 6.79 -4.12
CA ALA A 27 -12.43 6.10 -5.16
C ALA A 27 -11.38 5.20 -4.53
N VAL A 28 -10.96 4.19 -5.28
CA VAL A 28 -9.86 3.28 -4.98
C VAL A 28 -8.90 3.24 -6.16
N PRO A 29 -7.61 2.94 -5.96
CA PRO A 29 -6.71 2.72 -7.09
C PRO A 29 -7.10 1.47 -7.88
N GLU A 30 -6.94 1.50 -9.19
CA GLU A 30 -7.08 0.31 -10.03
C GLU A 30 -6.07 -0.78 -9.61
N GLY A 31 -6.48 -2.04 -9.67
CA GLY A 31 -5.66 -3.21 -9.35
C GLY A 31 -5.63 -3.58 -7.87
N VAL A 32 -6.48 -2.98 -7.02
CA VAL A 32 -6.50 -3.28 -5.57
C VAL A 32 -7.66 -4.18 -5.18
N VAL A 33 -7.45 -4.99 -4.14
CA VAL A 33 -8.53 -5.71 -3.46
C VAL A 33 -9.24 -4.74 -2.51
N VAL A 34 -10.56 -4.67 -2.61
CA VAL A 34 -11.47 -3.86 -1.81
C VAL A 34 -12.22 -4.76 -0.83
N LEU A 35 -12.35 -4.33 0.42
CA LEU A 35 -13.04 -5.03 1.49
C LEU A 35 -14.16 -4.13 2.01
N THR A 36 -15.40 -4.50 1.73
CA THR A 36 -16.60 -3.77 2.16
C THR A 36 -17.24 -4.50 3.32
N LYS A 37 -17.49 -3.77 4.40
CA LYS A 37 -17.93 -4.30 5.69
C LYS A 37 -19.40 -4.01 5.90
N GLU A 38 -20.14 -5.04 6.26
CA GLU A 38 -21.54 -4.92 6.63
C GLU A 38 -21.75 -5.52 8.01
N ARG A 39 -22.63 -4.89 8.80
CA ARG A 39 -23.04 -5.45 10.08
C ARG A 39 -24.30 -6.26 9.86
N GLU A 40 -24.19 -7.57 10.00
CA GLU A 40 -25.32 -8.48 9.92
C GLU A 40 -25.82 -8.77 11.34
N VAL A 41 -27.13 -8.70 11.52
CA VAL A 41 -27.81 -9.05 12.78
C VAL A 41 -28.55 -10.35 12.54
N VAL A 42 -28.21 -11.40 13.28
CA VAL A 42 -28.92 -12.69 13.21
C VAL A 42 -30.11 -12.69 14.13
N ASP A 43 -31.05 -13.61 13.88
CA ASP A 43 -32.33 -13.74 14.60
C ASP A 43 -32.20 -13.84 16.13
N THR A 44 -31.02 -14.23 16.63
CA THR A 44 -30.70 -14.29 18.07
C THR A 44 -30.38 -12.93 18.70
N GLY A 45 -30.37 -11.84 17.91
CA GLY A 45 -29.98 -10.49 18.34
C GLY A 45 -28.46 -10.27 18.40
N GLN A 46 -27.66 -11.28 18.07
CA GLN A 46 -26.21 -11.17 17.95
C GLN A 46 -25.84 -10.53 16.61
N SER A 47 -24.85 -9.63 16.59
CA SER A 47 -24.35 -9.04 15.34
C SER A 47 -22.97 -9.59 14.99
N TYR A 48 -22.72 -9.89 13.71
CA TYR A 48 -21.38 -10.13 13.19
C TYR A 48 -21.04 -9.16 12.06
N ILE A 49 -19.75 -9.07 11.73
CA ILE A 49 -19.25 -8.25 10.63
C ILE A 49 -18.97 -9.17 9.45
N ALA A 50 -19.76 -9.02 8.40
CA ALA A 50 -19.54 -9.66 7.12
C ALA A 50 -18.60 -8.81 6.27
N THR A 51 -17.86 -9.46 5.36
CA THR A 51 -16.96 -8.80 4.43
C THR A 51 -17.21 -9.28 3.02
N GLU A 52 -17.60 -8.35 2.17
CA GLU A 52 -17.62 -8.54 0.73
C GLU A 52 -16.27 -8.12 0.13
N TYR A 53 -15.78 -8.91 -0.82
CA TYR A 53 -14.53 -8.65 -1.51
C TYR A 53 -14.82 -8.11 -2.90
N GLY A 54 -14.05 -7.11 -3.31
CA GLY A 54 -14.08 -6.55 -4.65
C GLY A 54 -12.68 -6.41 -5.23
N PHE A 55 -12.58 -6.31 -6.55
CA PHE A 55 -11.35 -5.96 -7.26
C PHE A 55 -11.59 -4.72 -8.11
N ALA A 56 -10.71 -3.72 -7.97
CA ALA A 56 -10.82 -2.47 -8.72
C ALA A 56 -10.29 -2.65 -10.16
N GLU A 57 -11.18 -2.67 -11.14
CA GLU A 57 -10.89 -2.70 -12.57
C GLU A 57 -11.12 -1.31 -13.19
N GLU A 58 -10.69 -1.10 -14.44
CA GLU A 58 -10.84 0.19 -15.13
C GLU A 58 -12.25 0.79 -15.07
N ASN A 59 -13.29 -0.04 -15.08
CA ASN A 59 -14.70 0.39 -15.15
C ASN A 59 -15.47 0.33 -13.82
N GLY A 60 -14.82 0.00 -12.70
CA GLY A 60 -15.51 -0.14 -11.42
C GLY A 60 -14.86 -1.15 -10.49
N VAL A 61 -15.47 -1.36 -9.32
CA VAL A 61 -15.10 -2.44 -8.41
C VAL A 61 -15.99 -3.64 -8.68
N LYS A 62 -15.40 -4.71 -9.21
CA LYS A 62 -16.06 -5.98 -9.48
C LYS A 62 -16.11 -6.82 -8.22
N GLN A 63 -17.29 -7.33 -7.84
CA GLN A 63 -17.41 -8.27 -6.72
C GLN A 63 -16.67 -9.57 -7.03
N ILE A 64 -15.90 -10.07 -6.07
CA ILE A 64 -15.11 -11.30 -6.17
C ILE A 64 -15.29 -12.15 -4.91
N THR A 65 -14.94 -13.42 -5.02
CA THR A 65 -14.92 -14.35 -3.90
C THR A 65 -13.65 -14.19 -3.06
N LYS A 66 -13.68 -14.71 -1.82
CA LYS A 66 -12.49 -14.72 -0.96
C LYS A 66 -11.31 -15.51 -1.55
N PRO A 67 -11.50 -16.69 -2.19
CA PRO A 67 -10.42 -17.37 -2.90
C PRO A 67 -9.80 -16.51 -4.01
N GLU A 68 -10.61 -15.88 -4.87
CA GLU A 68 -10.09 -14.99 -5.92
C GLU A 68 -9.30 -13.81 -5.32
N ALA A 69 -9.80 -13.22 -4.22
CA ALA A 69 -9.06 -12.19 -3.51
C ALA A 69 -7.73 -12.72 -2.94
N THR A 70 -7.70 -13.96 -2.47
CA THR A 70 -6.49 -14.62 -1.95
C THR A 70 -5.47 -14.84 -3.05
N ASP A 71 -5.90 -15.27 -4.24
CA ASP A 71 -5.02 -15.46 -5.40
C ASP A 71 -4.39 -14.14 -5.84
N ILE A 72 -5.20 -13.08 -5.95
CA ILE A 72 -4.71 -11.72 -6.28
C ILE A 72 -3.71 -11.22 -5.23
N LEU A 73 -4.03 -11.40 -3.94
CA LEU A 73 -3.14 -10.98 -2.85
C LEU A 73 -1.85 -11.80 -2.80
N THR A 74 -1.88 -13.06 -3.25
CA THR A 74 -0.69 -13.91 -3.32
C THR A 74 0.29 -13.34 -4.35
N GLU A 75 -0.18 -12.97 -5.53
CA GLU A 75 0.65 -12.32 -6.56
C GLU A 75 1.21 -10.98 -6.05
N GLN A 76 0.34 -10.12 -5.51
CA GLN A 76 0.75 -8.82 -4.97
C GLN A 76 1.74 -8.93 -3.82
N MET A 77 1.64 -9.99 -3.01
CA MET A 77 2.52 -10.22 -1.86
C MET A 77 3.91 -10.63 -2.33
N LEU A 78 3.98 -11.46 -3.36
CA LEU A 78 5.25 -11.83 -3.98
C LEU A 78 5.94 -10.64 -4.63
N ASP A 79 5.20 -9.80 -5.33
CA ASP A 79 5.74 -8.56 -5.90
C ASP A 79 6.27 -7.66 -4.78
N TYR A 80 5.53 -7.49 -3.69
CA TYR A 80 6.00 -6.75 -2.51
C TYR A 80 7.30 -7.34 -1.95
N MET A 81 7.34 -8.65 -1.68
CA MET A 81 8.52 -9.31 -1.09
C MET A 81 9.75 -9.15 -1.99
N ARG A 82 9.59 -9.34 -3.30
CA ARG A 82 10.69 -9.19 -4.27
C ARG A 82 11.17 -7.76 -4.44
N GLU A 83 10.25 -6.78 -4.43
CA GLU A 83 10.60 -5.37 -4.62
C GLU A 83 11.16 -4.73 -3.34
N ARG A 84 10.67 -5.15 -2.18
CA ARG A 84 11.02 -4.57 -0.88
C ARG A 84 12.07 -5.35 -0.13
N ASP A 85 12.33 -6.59 -0.55
CA ASP A 85 13.26 -7.51 0.11
C ASP A 85 12.90 -7.70 1.60
N ALA A 86 11.60 -7.78 1.89
CA ALA A 86 11.07 -7.79 3.24
C ALA A 86 9.68 -8.46 3.35
N TYR A 87 9.34 -8.89 4.57
CA TYR A 87 7.99 -9.37 4.88
C TYR A 87 6.94 -8.24 4.85
N PRO A 88 5.76 -8.47 4.24
CA PRO A 88 4.65 -7.55 4.39
C PRO A 88 4.16 -7.50 5.83
N VAL A 89 3.67 -6.33 6.25
CA VAL A 89 3.11 -6.15 7.60
C VAL A 89 1.92 -7.08 7.84
N ASN A 90 1.71 -7.45 9.11
CA ASN A 90 0.62 -8.32 9.55
C ASN A 90 0.64 -9.71 8.89
N THR A 91 1.83 -10.25 8.62
CA THR A 91 2.02 -11.61 8.12
C THR A 91 2.74 -12.50 9.12
N GLU A 92 2.44 -13.79 9.10
CA GLU A 92 3.09 -14.81 9.94
C GLU A 92 3.14 -16.14 9.17
N ILE A 93 4.28 -16.85 9.20
CA ILE A 93 4.33 -18.24 8.70
C ILE A 93 3.54 -19.11 9.67
N VAL A 94 2.50 -19.77 9.18
CA VAL A 94 1.61 -20.60 10.01
C VAL A 94 1.75 -22.09 9.75
N ARG A 95 2.34 -22.47 8.60
CA ARG A 95 2.60 -23.88 8.30
C ARG A 95 3.68 -24.07 7.25
N GLU A 96 4.53 -25.05 7.49
CA GLU A 96 5.48 -25.60 6.53
C GLU A 96 5.06 -27.03 6.17
N TYR A 97 5.18 -27.37 4.89
CA TYR A 97 4.85 -28.69 4.38
C TYR A 97 6.10 -29.43 3.92
N ALA A 98 6.11 -30.75 4.10
CA ALA A 98 7.22 -31.61 3.68
C ALA A 98 7.53 -31.58 2.17
N ASN A 99 6.60 -31.08 1.35
CA ASN A 99 6.79 -30.89 -0.09
C ASN A 99 7.37 -29.51 -0.45
N GLY A 100 7.80 -28.72 0.54
CA GLY A 100 8.39 -27.39 0.35
C GLY A 100 7.37 -26.27 0.22
N ASN A 101 6.06 -26.54 0.31
CA ASN A 101 5.07 -25.46 0.37
C ASN A 101 5.09 -24.79 1.74
N VAL A 102 4.76 -23.50 1.77
CA VAL A 102 4.60 -22.73 3.00
C VAL A 102 3.27 -21.97 2.96
N GLU A 103 2.55 -21.94 4.08
CA GLU A 103 1.39 -21.08 4.28
C GLU A 103 1.75 -19.90 5.18
N ILE A 104 1.48 -18.70 4.67
CA ILE A 104 1.59 -17.44 5.37
C ILE A 104 0.17 -16.95 5.67
N GLU A 105 -0.10 -16.65 6.93
CA GLU A 105 -1.30 -15.96 7.34
C GLU A 105 -1.11 -14.46 7.18
N TYR A 106 -2.01 -13.80 6.44
CA TYR A 106 -2.09 -12.34 6.37
C TYR A 106 -3.36 -11.86 7.07
N LYS A 107 -3.19 -11.00 8.08
CA LYS A 107 -4.30 -10.43 8.89
C LYS A 107 -4.40 -8.91 8.72
N PRO A 108 -5.07 -8.45 7.65
CA PRO A 108 -5.24 -7.02 7.40
C PRO A 108 -6.04 -6.29 8.49
N SER A 109 -6.96 -6.99 9.17
CA SER A 109 -7.79 -6.46 10.26
C SER A 109 -8.15 -7.57 11.26
N ASP A 110 -8.84 -7.21 12.36
CA ASP A 110 -9.38 -8.18 13.32
C ASP A 110 -10.45 -9.12 12.71
N TYR A 111 -11.04 -8.74 11.58
CA TYR A 111 -12.13 -9.47 10.92
C TYR A 111 -11.67 -10.27 9.70
N ASP A 112 -10.53 -9.89 9.11
CA ASP A 112 -10.05 -10.45 7.86
C ASP A 112 -8.78 -11.25 8.05
N ARG A 113 -8.78 -12.42 7.43
CA ARG A 113 -7.66 -13.34 7.42
C ARG A 113 -7.57 -14.01 6.07
N PHE A 114 -6.39 -14.01 5.48
CA PHE A 114 -6.07 -14.71 4.24
C PHE A 114 -4.95 -15.72 4.50
N ILE A 115 -5.02 -16.86 3.82
CA ILE A 115 -3.95 -17.87 3.85
C ILE A 115 -3.31 -17.86 2.48
N ILE A 116 -2.11 -17.29 2.43
CA ILE A 116 -1.28 -17.17 1.24
C ILE A 116 -0.42 -18.42 1.16
N LYS A 117 -0.60 -19.21 0.10
CA LYS A 117 0.14 -20.47 -0.09
C LYS A 117 1.24 -20.26 -1.11
N LEU A 118 2.48 -20.33 -0.65
CA LEU A 118 3.66 -20.26 -1.48
C LEU A 118 4.13 -21.68 -1.82
N THR A 119 4.46 -21.91 -3.08
CA THR A 119 4.95 -23.20 -3.59
C THR A 119 6.31 -23.03 -4.24
N PRO A 120 7.14 -24.09 -4.29
CA PRO A 120 8.42 -24.02 -4.97
C PRO A 120 8.32 -23.58 -6.44
N GLU A 121 7.25 -23.99 -7.12
CA GLU A 121 6.95 -23.58 -8.50
C GLU A 121 6.68 -22.07 -8.62
N LEU A 122 5.90 -21.51 -7.69
CA LEU A 122 5.53 -20.10 -7.69
C LEU A 122 6.73 -19.18 -7.38
N ILE A 123 7.62 -19.64 -6.50
CA ILE A 123 8.86 -18.93 -6.15
C ILE A 123 9.94 -19.14 -7.21
N GLY A 124 9.96 -20.29 -7.88
CA GLY A 124 11.04 -20.72 -8.76
C GLY A 124 12.25 -21.27 -7.99
N GLY A 125 12.04 -21.82 -6.78
CA GLY A 125 13.12 -22.23 -5.88
C GLY A 125 12.61 -22.76 -4.55
N ASP A 126 13.51 -22.82 -3.56
CA ASP A 126 13.15 -23.18 -2.19
C ASP A 126 12.38 -22.04 -1.52
N VAL A 127 11.18 -22.33 -1.03
CA VAL A 127 10.28 -21.32 -0.47
C VAL A 127 10.77 -20.83 0.88
N LEU A 128 11.27 -21.73 1.73
CA LEU A 128 11.70 -21.37 3.07
C LEU A 128 12.97 -20.53 3.01
N GLN A 129 13.94 -20.90 2.16
CA GLN A 129 15.14 -20.09 1.93
C GLN A 129 14.79 -18.70 1.38
N PHE A 130 13.88 -18.63 0.40
CA PHE A 130 13.41 -17.34 -0.13
C PHE A 130 12.84 -16.45 0.98
N LEU A 131 12.07 -17.05 1.90
CA LEU A 131 11.44 -16.36 3.03
C LEU A 131 12.44 -16.00 4.14
N GLU A 132 13.44 -16.84 4.41
CA GLU A 132 14.51 -16.58 5.39
C GLU A 132 15.47 -15.47 4.94
N ASP A 133 15.62 -15.27 3.63
CA ASP A 133 16.46 -14.21 3.06
C ASP A 133 15.82 -12.81 3.16
N LEU A 134 14.50 -12.73 3.39
CA LEU A 134 13.79 -11.46 3.52
C LEU A 134 14.07 -10.81 4.88
N ALA A 135 14.20 -9.48 4.90
CA ALA A 135 14.22 -8.73 6.15
C ALA A 135 12.89 -8.92 6.92
N ASP A 136 12.97 -9.06 8.25
CA ASP A 136 11.78 -9.16 9.09
C ASP A 136 10.97 -7.85 8.98
N ALA A 137 9.63 -7.93 8.95
CA ALA A 137 8.80 -6.73 8.95
C ALA A 137 9.06 -5.85 10.19
N SER A 138 9.54 -6.45 11.29
CA SER A 138 10.01 -5.75 12.49
C SER A 138 11.38 -5.07 12.31
N ASP A 139 12.22 -5.51 11.37
CA ASP A 139 13.40 -4.74 10.93
C ASP A 139 12.98 -3.51 10.10
N LEU A 140 11.77 -3.54 9.52
CA LEU A 140 11.10 -2.36 8.96
C LEU A 140 10.30 -1.54 10.02
N GLU A 141 10.03 -2.07 11.23
CA GLU A 141 9.48 -1.28 12.34
C GLU A 141 10.55 -0.31 12.84
N GLY A 142 10.55 0.87 12.24
CA GLY A 142 11.57 1.89 12.46
C GLY A 142 12.18 2.40 11.15
N MET A 143 11.95 1.71 10.03
CA MET A 143 12.16 2.32 8.71
C MET A 143 11.02 3.32 8.47
N PRO A 144 11.35 4.61 8.24
CA PRO A 144 10.32 5.60 7.96
C PRO A 144 9.56 5.20 6.70
N ASP A 145 8.24 5.40 6.68
CA ASP A 145 7.46 5.26 5.44
C ASP A 145 8.16 6.02 4.30
N PRO A 146 8.02 5.56 3.05
CA PRO A 146 8.68 6.24 1.94
C PRO A 146 8.21 7.69 1.86
N TRP A 147 9.17 8.59 1.60
CA TRP A 147 8.85 9.95 1.22
C TRP A 147 7.94 9.94 0.00
N ARG A 148 6.99 10.88 -0.06
CA ARG A 148 6.01 10.96 -1.13
C ARG A 148 6.35 12.07 -2.12
N ILE A 149 6.07 11.86 -3.39
CA ILE A 149 6.09 12.89 -4.42
C ILE A 149 4.76 12.89 -5.17
N GLU A 150 4.13 14.06 -5.30
CA GLU A 150 2.93 14.22 -6.12
C GLU A 150 2.72 15.70 -6.50
N PRO A 151 1.98 15.99 -7.58
CA PRO A 151 1.42 17.31 -7.80
C PRO A 151 0.42 17.67 -6.70
N ALA A 152 0.43 18.91 -6.24
CA ALA A 152 -0.46 19.35 -5.18
C ALA A 152 -1.94 19.30 -5.61
N LYS A 153 -2.73 18.43 -4.96
CA LYS A 153 -4.16 18.26 -5.28
C LYS A 153 -5.01 19.52 -5.03
N SER A 154 -4.55 20.41 -4.13
CA SER A 154 -5.18 21.70 -3.83
C SER A 154 -4.15 22.70 -3.32
N GLY A 155 -4.48 24.00 -3.38
CA GLY A 155 -3.63 25.09 -2.86
C GLY A 155 -3.63 25.28 -1.34
N ARG A 156 -4.23 24.35 -0.57
CA ARG A 156 -4.42 24.51 0.89
C ARG A 156 -3.23 24.08 1.74
N ALA A 157 -2.31 23.30 1.17
CA ALA A 157 -1.14 22.83 1.90
C ALA A 157 -0.17 23.98 2.16
N LYS A 158 0.41 24.05 3.36
CA LYS A 158 1.52 24.95 3.68
C LYS A 158 2.80 24.15 3.76
N CYS A 159 3.84 24.64 3.08
CA CYS A 159 5.17 24.08 3.11
C CYS A 159 5.71 24.14 4.54
N ARG A 160 6.23 23.02 5.05
CA ARG A 160 6.75 22.95 6.42
C ARG A 160 8.12 23.62 6.57
N THR A 161 8.87 23.80 5.49
CA THR A 161 10.14 24.54 5.47
C THR A 161 9.90 26.06 5.49
N CYS A 162 9.32 26.62 4.42
CA CYS A 162 9.19 28.08 4.25
C CYS A 162 7.87 28.68 4.78
N LYS A 163 6.94 27.84 5.24
CA LYS A 163 5.60 28.23 5.75
C LYS A 163 4.65 28.87 4.73
N GLN A 164 5.06 29.01 3.47
CA GLN A 164 4.20 29.51 2.39
C GLN A 164 3.25 28.42 1.86
N THR A 165 2.16 28.82 1.24
CA THR A 165 1.22 27.89 0.58
C THR A 165 1.86 27.22 -0.63
N ILE A 166 1.51 25.96 -0.88
CA ILE A 166 1.91 25.20 -2.06
C ILE A 166 0.76 25.29 -3.08
N PRO A 167 0.94 25.96 -4.23
CA PRO A 167 -0.06 26.07 -5.30
C PRO A 167 -0.58 24.72 -5.77
N LYS A 168 -1.85 24.67 -6.19
CA LYS A 168 -2.44 23.48 -6.83
C LYS A 168 -1.67 23.16 -8.12
N GLY A 169 -1.32 21.89 -8.32
CA GLY A 169 -0.61 21.42 -9.51
C GLY A 169 0.92 21.45 -9.39
N GLU A 170 1.48 22.20 -8.44
CA GLU A 170 2.94 22.22 -8.22
C GLU A 170 3.44 20.92 -7.60
N LEU A 171 4.58 20.42 -8.06
CA LEU A 171 5.19 19.22 -7.51
C LEU A 171 5.64 19.47 -6.06
N ARG A 172 5.31 18.53 -5.16
CA ARG A 172 5.61 18.66 -3.74
C ARG A 172 6.09 17.35 -3.13
N ILE A 173 6.91 17.48 -2.10
CA ILE A 173 7.49 16.38 -1.35
C ILE A 173 6.71 16.22 -0.03
N GLY A 174 6.36 14.99 0.32
CA GLY A 174 5.73 14.63 1.58
C GLY A 174 6.70 13.91 2.50
N GLU A 175 7.09 14.55 3.61
CA GLU A 175 7.73 13.89 4.74
C GLU A 175 6.65 13.06 5.46
N PRO A 176 6.83 11.74 5.60
CA PRO A 176 5.87 10.91 6.31
C PRO A 176 5.74 11.33 7.78
N SER A 177 4.51 11.34 8.28
CA SER A 177 4.18 11.78 9.63
C SER A 177 2.92 11.10 10.11
N TYR A 178 2.78 10.89 11.40
CA TYR A 178 1.60 10.24 11.96
C TYR A 178 0.68 11.23 12.68
N PHE A 179 -0.62 11.10 12.47
CA PHE A 179 -1.64 11.80 13.24
C PHE A 179 -2.75 10.83 13.59
N ASP A 180 -2.97 10.59 14.89
CA ASP A 180 -3.96 9.64 15.40
C ASP A 180 -3.77 8.22 14.80
N GLY A 181 -2.53 7.73 14.84
CA GLY A 181 -2.14 6.42 14.30
C GLY A 181 -2.20 6.30 12.76
N LYS A 182 -2.61 7.34 12.04
CA LYS A 182 -2.72 7.33 10.58
C LYS A 182 -1.51 7.99 9.93
N LEU A 183 -1.01 7.34 8.88
CA LEU A 183 0.00 7.95 8.01
C LEU A 183 -0.58 9.19 7.33
N THR A 184 0.13 10.29 7.50
CA THR A 184 -0.08 11.60 6.90
C THR A 184 1.24 12.09 6.32
N TYR A 185 1.20 13.23 5.63
CA TYR A 185 2.41 13.83 5.10
C TYR A 185 2.50 15.31 5.47
N LYS A 186 3.67 15.69 5.96
CA LYS A 186 4.11 17.07 6.06
C LYS A 186 4.61 17.48 4.69
N TRP A 187 3.93 18.45 4.07
CA TRP A 187 4.23 18.86 2.70
C TRP A 187 5.32 19.92 2.65
N HIS A 188 6.19 19.82 1.65
CA HIS A 188 7.23 20.77 1.31
C HIS A 188 7.14 21.10 -0.18
N HIS A 189 7.45 22.33 -0.59
CA HIS A 189 7.75 22.59 -2.00
C HIS A 189 8.91 21.70 -2.45
N LEU A 190 8.95 21.33 -3.73
CA LEU A 190 10.04 20.53 -4.29
C LEU A 190 11.42 21.11 -3.94
N LYS A 191 11.62 22.42 -4.19
CA LYS A 191 12.87 23.13 -3.87
C LYS A 191 13.17 23.16 -2.37
N CYS A 192 12.15 23.28 -1.54
CA CYS A 192 12.29 23.34 -0.09
C CYS A 192 12.59 21.99 0.56
N GLY A 193 12.31 20.89 -0.15
CA GLY A 193 12.56 19.53 0.31
C GLY A 193 13.77 18.88 -0.36
N ARG A 194 14.50 19.58 -1.24
CA ARG A 194 15.59 19.01 -2.04
C ARG A 194 16.63 18.29 -1.19
N ASP A 195 17.04 18.91 -0.08
CA ASP A 195 18.13 18.40 0.76
C ASP A 195 17.70 17.14 1.52
N PHE A 196 16.39 16.93 1.69
CA PHE A 196 15.84 15.70 2.28
C PHE A 196 15.88 14.50 1.33
N LEU A 197 15.95 14.75 0.02
CA LEU A 197 15.97 13.73 -1.02
C LEU A 197 17.36 13.53 -1.63
N GLN A 198 18.38 14.22 -1.12
CA GLN A 198 19.75 14.04 -1.59
C GLN A 198 20.22 12.61 -1.31
N GLY A 199 20.68 11.90 -2.35
CA GLY A 199 21.06 10.49 -2.26
C GLY A 199 19.88 9.51 -2.12
N TYR A 200 18.64 10.00 -2.15
CA TYR A 200 17.44 9.16 -2.13
C TYR A 200 17.18 8.59 -3.54
N SER A 201 16.92 7.29 -3.63
CA SER A 201 16.48 6.67 -4.90
C SER A 201 15.04 7.10 -5.19
N PHE A 202 14.85 7.90 -6.24
CA PHE A 202 13.53 8.45 -6.59
C PHE A 202 12.51 7.36 -6.90
N GLU A 203 12.97 6.22 -7.40
CA GLU A 203 12.18 5.02 -7.62
C GLU A 203 11.51 4.51 -6.34
N LYS A 204 12.09 4.81 -5.16
CA LYS A 204 11.54 4.49 -3.84
C LYS A 204 10.59 5.57 -3.28
N LEU A 205 10.33 6.66 -4.00
CA LEU A 205 9.35 7.67 -3.58
C LEU A 205 7.94 7.17 -3.85
N ALA A 206 7.07 7.23 -2.85
CA ALA A 206 5.65 6.97 -3.05
C ALA A 206 5.08 7.99 -4.06
N GLY A 207 4.49 7.50 -5.15
CA GLY A 207 3.94 8.34 -6.23
C GLY A 207 4.89 8.63 -7.39
N TYR A 208 6.15 8.17 -7.35
CA TYR A 208 7.11 8.39 -8.44
C TYR A 208 6.67 7.76 -9.78
N VAL A 209 6.11 6.55 -9.72
CA VAL A 209 5.60 5.83 -10.90
C VAL A 209 4.46 6.57 -11.60
N ASP A 210 3.76 7.44 -10.87
CA ASP A 210 2.63 8.22 -11.37
C ASP A 210 3.05 9.55 -12.03
N LEU A 211 4.33 9.93 -11.92
CA LEU A 211 4.84 11.17 -12.49
C LEU A 211 4.96 11.09 -14.02
N THR A 212 4.63 12.18 -14.69
CA THR A 212 4.94 12.34 -16.12
C THR A 212 6.46 12.41 -16.34
N ASN A 213 6.92 12.15 -17.57
CA ASN A 213 8.33 12.29 -17.92
C ASN A 213 8.84 13.72 -17.67
N GLU A 214 7.97 14.73 -17.81
CA GLU A 214 8.30 16.13 -17.50
C GLU A 214 8.49 16.35 -16.01
N GLN A 215 7.62 15.79 -15.16
CA GLN A 215 7.73 15.89 -13.70
C GLN A 215 8.94 15.10 -13.16
N LYS A 216 9.29 13.98 -13.78
CA LYS A 216 10.52 13.24 -13.45
C LYS A 216 11.76 14.08 -13.75
N ARG A 217 11.80 14.74 -14.91
CA ARG A 217 12.88 15.69 -15.26
C ARG A 217 12.93 16.88 -14.30
N GLU A 218 11.77 17.43 -13.92
CA GLU A 218 11.69 18.51 -12.93
C GLU A 218 12.27 18.07 -11.58
N LEU A 219 11.93 16.85 -11.12
CA LEU A 219 12.51 16.27 -9.89
C LEU A 219 14.03 16.12 -9.99
N GLU A 220 14.55 15.59 -11.10
CA GLU A 220 15.99 15.44 -11.34
C GLU A 220 16.72 16.79 -11.42
N GLU A 221 16.09 17.82 -11.97
CA GLU A 221 16.65 19.18 -12.04
C GLU A 221 16.74 19.83 -10.66
N PHE A 222 15.70 19.69 -9.84
CA PHE A 222 15.63 20.33 -8.52
C PHE A 222 16.32 19.54 -7.40
N VAL A 223 16.51 18.24 -7.60
CA VAL A 223 17.19 17.33 -6.68
C VAL A 223 18.28 16.59 -7.48
N PRO A 224 19.44 17.23 -7.73
CA PRO A 224 20.53 16.57 -8.44
C PRO A 224 21.06 15.38 -7.62
N ARG A 225 21.42 14.30 -8.30
CA ARG A 225 22.06 13.12 -7.72
C ARG A 225 23.47 13.41 -7.24
#